data_AF-A0A941A1K1-F1
#
_entry.id   AF-A0A941A1K1-F1
#
_cell.length_a   1.000
_cell.length_b   1.000
_cell.length_c   1.000
_cell.angle_alpha   90.00
_cell.angle_beta   90.00
_cell.angle_gamma   90.00
#
_symmetry.space_group_name_H-M   'P 1'
#
loop_
_entity.id
_entity.type
_entity.pdbx_description
1 polymer ?
#
loop_
_entity_poly.entity_id
_entity_poly.type
_entity_poly.pdbx_seq_one_letter_code
_entity_poly.pdbx_strand_id
1 'polypeptide(L)'
;MKRRYLYLLLFSVPIVLGAAVVAFAVFGAAAGILWLFLAGDTPWPSAAHTLLGAVFALAFAASALAFTSWAYAVGQQEETAAALNVKHAWAAVGATALLLLVVVAYQWHVGNIGPRTDGVLCADFCRAEGFAGSGMPPRHAGAATCTCFDPEGREAVTVPMETVVPRKPL
;
A
#
# COMPACT_ATOMS: atom_id res chain seq x y z
N MET A 1 -5.02 -37.06 5.53
CA MET A 1 -5.56 -35.79 4.97
C MET A 1 -5.37 -35.83 3.45
N LYS A 2 -6.37 -35.46 2.63
CA LYS A 2 -6.20 -35.41 1.16
C LYS A 2 -5.27 -34.26 0.77
N ARG A 3 -4.38 -34.46 -0.22
CA ARG A 3 -3.34 -33.48 -0.58
C ARG A 3 -3.92 -32.17 -1.09
N ARG A 4 -5.05 -32.19 -1.78
CA ARG A 4 -5.79 -30.99 -2.17
C ARG A 4 -6.01 -30.01 -1.01
N TYR A 5 -6.30 -30.49 0.20
CA TYR A 5 -6.47 -29.64 1.38
C TYR A 5 -5.14 -29.20 1.99
N LEU A 6 -4.09 -30.03 1.86
CA LEU A 6 -2.74 -29.66 2.30
C LEU A 6 -2.19 -28.51 1.44
N TYR A 7 -2.44 -28.51 0.13
CA TYR A 7 -2.04 -27.40 -0.75
C TYR A 7 -2.78 -26.10 -0.42
N LEU A 8 -4.06 -26.18 -0.07
CA LEU A 8 -4.79 -25.00 0.40
C LEU A 8 -4.17 -24.42 1.67
N LEU A 9 -3.75 -25.26 2.62
CA LEU A 9 -3.06 -24.80 3.83
C LEU A 9 -1.68 -24.22 3.49
N LEU A 10 -0.89 -24.93 2.68
CA LEU A 10 0.46 -24.55 2.30
C LEU A 10 0.50 -23.20 1.58
N PHE A 11 -0.48 -22.95 0.72
CA PHE A 11 -0.59 -21.70 -0.04
C PHE A 11 -1.55 -20.68 0.58
N SER A 12 -2.11 -20.92 1.77
CA SER A 12 -3.09 -20.00 2.39
C SER A 12 -2.57 -18.57 2.54
N VAL A 13 -1.37 -18.40 3.10
CA VAL A 13 -0.73 -17.09 3.28
C VAL A 13 -0.45 -16.39 1.94
N PRO A 14 0.25 -17.00 0.96
CA PRO A 14 0.50 -16.33 -0.31
C PRO A 14 -0.78 -16.10 -1.14
N ILE A 15 -1.81 -16.94 -0.99
CA ILE A 15 -3.14 -16.70 -1.59
C ILE A 15 -3.73 -15.39 -1.07
N VAL A 16 -3.79 -15.21 0.26
CA VAL A 16 -4.37 -14.00 0.87
C VAL A 16 -3.55 -12.77 0.52
N LEU A 17 -2.23 -12.84 0.65
CA LEU A 17 -1.34 -11.73 0.30
C LEU A 17 -1.42 -11.37 -1.18
N GLY A 18 -1.40 -12.38 -2.07
CA GLY A 18 -1.53 -12.19 -3.51
C GLY A 18 -2.87 -11.56 -3.89
N ALA A 19 -3.97 -12.03 -3.29
CA ALA A 19 -5.30 -11.47 -3.50
C ALA A 19 -5.39 -10.01 -3.04
N ALA A 20 -4.77 -9.68 -1.90
CA ALA A 20 -4.69 -8.30 -1.42
C ALA A 20 -3.92 -7.39 -2.40
N VAL A 21 -2.77 -7.84 -2.90
CA VAL A 21 -1.98 -7.08 -3.89
C VAL A 21 -2.79 -6.80 -5.16
N VAL A 22 -3.49 -7.81 -5.69
CA VAL A 22 -4.36 -7.65 -6.85
C VAL A 22 -5.50 -6.68 -6.56
N ALA A 23 -6.16 -6.81 -5.40
CA ALA A 23 -7.24 -5.91 -5.01
C ALA A 23 -6.79 -4.46 -4.87
N PHE A 24 -5.61 -4.20 -4.27
CA PHE A 24 -5.03 -2.86 -4.18
C PHE A 24 -4.66 -2.28 -5.54
N ALA A 25 -4.11 -3.10 -6.45
CA ALA A 25 -3.80 -2.65 -7.81
C ALA A 25 -5.07 -2.23 -8.57
N VAL A 26 -6.13 -3.04 -8.49
CA VAL A 26 -7.43 -2.74 -9.12
C VAL A 26 -8.09 -1.51 -8.48
N PHE A 27 -8.07 -1.41 -7.16
CA PHE A 27 -8.56 -0.24 -6.44
C PHE A 27 -7.81 1.04 -6.84
N GLY A 28 -6.48 0.99 -6.89
CA GLY A 28 -5.65 2.12 -7.29
C GLY A 28 -5.93 2.55 -8.73
N ALA A 29 -6.10 1.59 -9.65
CA ALA A 29 -6.50 1.89 -11.02
C ALA A 29 -7.88 2.53 -11.10
N ALA A 30 -8.87 2.01 -10.36
CA ALA A 30 -10.22 2.57 -10.32
C ALA A 30 -10.23 3.98 -9.71
N ALA A 31 -9.50 4.21 -8.63
CA ALA A 31 -9.34 5.52 -8.02
C ALA A 31 -8.64 6.50 -8.99
N GLY A 32 -7.59 6.04 -9.69
CA GLY A 32 -6.92 6.83 -10.71
C GLY A 32 -7.85 7.22 -11.87
N ILE A 33 -8.71 6.31 -12.32
CA ILE A 33 -9.72 6.60 -13.36
C ILE A 33 -10.73 7.63 -12.85
N LEU A 34 -11.26 7.47 -11.63
CA LEU A 34 -12.18 8.43 -11.04
C LEU A 34 -11.54 9.81 -10.91
N TRP A 35 -10.28 9.87 -10.49
CA TRP A 35 -9.53 11.12 -10.39
C TRP A 35 -9.31 11.76 -11.77
N LEU A 36 -8.77 11.02 -12.75
CA LEU A 36 -8.42 11.57 -14.06
C LEU A 36 -9.62 12.01 -14.90
N PHE A 37 -10.75 11.30 -14.82
CA PHE A 37 -11.84 11.46 -15.78
C PHE A 37 -13.16 11.96 -15.19
N LEU A 38 -13.37 11.85 -13.87
CA LEU A 38 -14.66 12.21 -13.27
C LEU A 38 -14.56 13.40 -12.31
N ALA A 39 -13.68 13.35 -11.32
CA ALA A 39 -13.72 14.28 -10.19
C ALA A 39 -12.49 15.20 -10.07
N GLY A 40 -11.31 14.77 -10.53
CA GLY A 40 -10.06 15.49 -10.29
C GLY A 40 -9.90 15.83 -8.81
N ASP A 41 -9.54 17.09 -8.54
CA ASP A 41 -9.31 17.63 -7.20
C ASP A 41 -10.59 18.17 -6.52
N THR A 42 -11.76 17.99 -7.13
CA THR A 42 -13.03 18.34 -6.47
C THR A 42 -13.39 17.30 -5.40
N PRO A 43 -14.17 17.64 -4.36
CA PRO A 43 -14.60 16.67 -3.35
C PRO A 43 -15.37 15.51 -3.98
N TRP A 44 -14.98 14.28 -3.65
CA TRP A 44 -15.61 13.09 -4.24
C TRP A 44 -16.99 12.85 -3.63
N PRO A 45 -17.98 12.42 -4.44
CA PRO A 45 -19.29 12.07 -3.93
C PRO A 45 -19.19 10.84 -3.02
N SER A 46 -20.08 10.74 -2.02
CA SER A 46 -20.12 9.59 -1.10
C SER A 46 -20.22 8.24 -1.82
N ALA A 47 -20.93 8.21 -2.96
CA ALA A 47 -21.04 7.03 -3.81
C ALA A 47 -19.68 6.52 -4.34
N ALA A 48 -18.68 7.40 -4.54
CA ALA A 48 -17.35 7.00 -4.99
C ALA A 48 -16.63 6.13 -3.95
N HIS A 49 -16.77 6.46 -2.66
CA HIS A 49 -16.20 5.65 -1.57
C HIS A 49 -16.83 4.26 -1.52
N THR A 50 -18.17 4.17 -1.62
CA THR A 50 -18.89 2.90 -1.67
C THR A 50 -18.49 2.07 -2.89
N LEU A 51 -18.42 2.70 -4.06
CA LEU A 51 -18.03 2.06 -5.32
C LEU A 51 -16.62 1.48 -5.22
N LEU A 52 -15.65 2.28 -4.76
CA LEU A 52 -14.27 1.83 -4.61
C LEU A 52 -14.12 0.72 -3.58
N GLY A 53 -14.84 0.81 -2.45
CA GLY A 53 -14.87 -0.27 -1.45
C GLY A 53 -15.43 -1.57 -2.04
N ALA A 54 -16.50 -1.48 -2.83
CA ALA A 54 -17.08 -2.63 -3.53
C ALA A 54 -16.11 -3.23 -4.57
N VAL A 55 -15.45 -2.39 -5.37
CA VAL A 55 -14.44 -2.81 -6.35
C VAL A 55 -13.30 -3.55 -5.66
N PHE A 56 -12.78 -3.03 -4.54
CA PHE A 56 -11.75 -3.70 -3.76
C PHE A 56 -12.21 -5.07 -3.24
N ALA A 57 -13.38 -5.12 -2.60
CA ALA A 57 -13.91 -6.36 -2.02
C ALA A 57 -14.16 -7.43 -3.09
N LEU A 58 -14.71 -7.05 -4.24
CA LEU A 58 -14.95 -7.96 -5.37
C LEU A 58 -13.64 -8.44 -6.00
N ALA A 59 -12.67 -7.54 -6.19
CA ALA A 59 -11.36 -7.91 -6.73
C ALA A 59 -10.61 -8.87 -5.78
N PHE A 60 -10.68 -8.62 -4.47
CA PHE A 60 -10.12 -9.52 -3.46
C PHE A 60 -10.80 -10.88 -3.48
N ALA A 61 -12.14 -10.92 -3.45
CA ALA A 61 -12.89 -12.17 -3.44
C ALA A 61 -12.65 -13.00 -4.72
N ALA A 62 -12.67 -12.35 -5.89
CA ALA A 62 -12.43 -13.00 -7.18
C ALA A 62 -11.00 -13.57 -7.27
N SER A 63 -9.99 -12.80 -6.87
CA SER A 63 -8.60 -13.26 -6.89
C SER A 63 -8.32 -14.34 -5.86
N ALA A 64 -8.84 -14.22 -4.64
CA ALA A 64 -8.73 -15.25 -3.61
C ALA A 64 -9.37 -16.57 -4.06
N LEU A 65 -10.56 -16.51 -4.66
CA LEU A 65 -11.24 -17.69 -5.22
C LEU A 65 -10.43 -18.31 -6.36
N ALA A 66 -9.88 -17.50 -7.27
CA ALA A 66 -9.05 -17.98 -8.37
C ALA A 66 -7.79 -18.70 -7.87
N PHE A 67 -7.04 -18.09 -6.93
CA PHE A 67 -5.83 -18.69 -6.38
C PHE A 67 -6.11 -19.94 -5.55
N THR A 68 -7.21 -19.94 -4.77
CA THR A 68 -7.67 -21.12 -4.03
C THR A 68 -8.01 -22.26 -4.99
N SER A 69 -8.76 -21.97 -6.06
CA SER A 69 -9.15 -22.96 -7.06
C SER A 69 -7.92 -23.55 -7.76
N TRP A 70 -6.93 -22.71 -8.07
CA TRP A 70 -5.67 -23.15 -8.67
C TRP A 70 -4.86 -24.03 -7.71
N ALA A 71 -4.68 -23.61 -6.46
CA ALA A 71 -3.96 -24.38 -5.44
C ALA A 71 -4.65 -25.74 -5.18
N TYR A 72 -5.98 -25.77 -5.15
CA TYR A 72 -6.75 -27.00 -5.02
C TYR A 72 -6.53 -27.94 -6.23
N ALA A 73 -6.59 -27.41 -7.45
CA ALA A 73 -6.38 -28.18 -8.68
C ALA A 73 -4.96 -28.79 -8.73
N VAL A 74 -3.93 -28.01 -8.38
CA VAL A 74 -2.54 -28.51 -8.27
C VAL A 74 -2.45 -29.60 -7.20
N GLY A 75 -3.05 -29.38 -6.02
CA GLY A 75 -3.06 -30.37 -4.96
C GLY A 75 -3.81 -31.66 -5.31
N GLN A 76 -4.82 -31.59 -6.19
CA GLN A 76 -5.53 -32.75 -6.72
C GLN A 76 -4.66 -33.56 -7.69
N GLN A 77 -3.90 -32.90 -8.56
CA GLN A 77 -2.96 -33.56 -9.48
C GLN A 77 -1.87 -34.36 -8.74
N GLU A 78 -1.52 -33.89 -7.54
CA GLU A 78 -0.48 -34.49 -6.70
C GLU A 78 -0.99 -35.63 -5.81
N GLU A 79 -2.28 -35.98 -5.84
CA GLU A 79 -2.85 -37.06 -5.01
C GLU A 79 -2.27 -38.45 -5.30
N THR A 80 -1.81 -38.69 -6.53
CA THR A 80 -1.25 -39.98 -6.95
C THR A 80 0.22 -40.16 -6.56
N ALA A 81 0.92 -39.09 -6.18
CA ALA A 81 2.31 -39.17 -5.79
C ALA A 81 2.47 -39.79 -4.39
N ALA A 82 3.57 -40.52 -4.16
CA ALA A 82 3.84 -41.20 -2.90
C ALA A 82 4.22 -40.22 -1.76
N ALA A 83 4.95 -39.15 -2.08
CA ALA A 83 5.42 -38.15 -1.11
C ALA A 83 5.06 -36.71 -1.54
N LEU A 84 5.06 -35.78 -0.59
CA LEU A 84 4.84 -34.36 -0.87
C LEU A 84 5.99 -33.81 -1.71
N ASN A 85 5.68 -33.06 -2.76
CA ASN A 85 6.68 -32.40 -3.57
C ASN A 85 7.31 -31.22 -2.81
N VAL A 86 8.54 -31.40 -2.34
CA VAL A 86 9.30 -30.39 -1.57
C VAL A 86 9.50 -29.09 -2.37
N LYS A 87 9.50 -29.16 -3.71
CA LYS A 87 9.59 -27.96 -4.56
C LYS A 87 8.37 -27.05 -4.38
N HIS A 88 7.17 -27.60 -4.21
CA HIS A 88 5.97 -26.80 -3.97
C HIS A 88 5.96 -26.17 -2.58
N ALA A 89 6.52 -26.85 -1.58
CA ALA A 89 6.73 -26.27 -0.25
C ALA A 89 7.67 -25.05 -0.32
N TRP A 90 8.81 -25.19 -1.00
CA TRP A 90 9.71 -24.06 -1.23
C TRP A 90 9.09 -22.94 -2.06
N ALA A 91 8.26 -23.27 -3.06
CA ALA A 91 7.53 -22.27 -3.84
C ALA A 91 6.56 -21.46 -2.96
N ALA A 92 5.82 -22.11 -2.05
CA ALA A 92 4.94 -21.42 -1.10
C ALA A 92 5.71 -20.50 -0.14
N VAL A 93 6.83 -20.98 0.41
CA VAL A 93 7.71 -20.17 1.26
C VAL A 93 8.27 -18.98 0.49
N GLY A 94 8.79 -19.21 -0.73
CA GLY A 94 9.34 -18.17 -1.59
C GLY A 94 8.30 -17.12 -1.97
N ALA A 95 7.11 -17.54 -2.37
CA ALA A 95 6.00 -16.63 -2.68
C ALA A 95 5.59 -15.79 -1.46
N THR A 96 5.52 -16.41 -0.29
CA THR A 96 5.21 -15.69 0.97
C THR A 96 6.27 -14.64 1.28
N ALA A 97 7.54 -15.04 1.25
CA ALA A 97 8.66 -14.13 1.52
C ALA A 97 8.68 -12.96 0.52
N LEU A 98 8.49 -13.23 -0.77
CA LEU A 98 8.44 -12.22 -1.81
C LEU A 98 7.31 -11.21 -1.57
N LEU A 99 6.10 -11.69 -1.28
CA LEU A 99 4.95 -10.81 -1.05
C LEU A 99 5.13 -9.98 0.23
N LEU A 100 5.69 -10.55 1.29
CA LEU A 100 6.03 -9.79 2.50
C LEU A 100 7.11 -8.74 2.23
N LEU A 101 8.12 -9.05 1.42
CA LEU A 101 9.13 -8.06 1.02
C LEU A 101 8.52 -6.90 0.24
N VAL A 102 7.54 -7.15 -0.63
CA VAL A 102 6.79 -6.08 -1.32
C VAL A 102 6.06 -5.19 -0.31
N VAL A 103 5.37 -5.78 0.67
CA VAL A 103 4.70 -5.02 1.72
C VAL A 103 5.70 -4.19 2.52
N VAL A 104 6.80 -4.79 2.97
CA VAL A 104 7.84 -4.08 3.75
C VAL A 104 8.47 -2.96 2.93
N ALA A 105 8.81 -3.19 1.67
CA ALA A 105 9.37 -2.18 0.77
C ALA A 105 8.39 -1.01 0.57
N TYR A 106 7.10 -1.29 0.42
CA TYR A 106 6.08 -0.26 0.34
C TYR A 106 5.98 0.54 1.65
N GLN A 107 5.89 -0.13 2.80
CA GLN A 107 5.82 0.51 4.12
C GLN A 107 7.08 1.33 4.44
N TRP A 108 8.24 0.89 3.95
CA TRP A 108 9.48 1.65 4.01
C TRP A 108 9.39 2.91 3.15
N HIS A 109 8.91 2.80 1.90
CA HIS A 109 8.79 3.91 0.97
C HIS A 109 7.83 5.00 1.43
N VAL A 110 6.69 4.62 2.03
CA VAL A 110 5.72 5.59 2.56
C VAL A 110 6.14 6.19 3.91
N GLY A 111 7.28 5.78 4.47
CA GLY A 111 7.82 6.34 5.72
C GLY A 111 7.14 5.83 7.00
N ASN A 112 6.38 4.73 6.94
CA ASN A 112 5.83 4.08 8.14
C ASN A 112 6.90 3.31 8.91
N ILE A 113 7.85 2.69 8.20
CA ILE A 113 9.01 1.97 8.77
C ILE A 113 10.32 2.72 8.46
N GLY A 114 10.38 3.39 7.31
CA GLY A 114 11.54 4.18 6.88
C GLY A 114 11.60 5.57 7.53
N PRO A 115 12.60 6.40 7.17
CA PRO A 115 12.66 7.78 7.62
C PRO A 115 11.39 8.53 7.23
N ARG A 116 10.86 9.34 8.15
CA ARG A 116 9.70 10.19 7.86
C ARG A 116 10.02 11.10 6.67
N THR A 117 9.04 11.29 5.81
CA THR A 117 9.19 12.18 4.65
C THR A 117 9.23 13.64 5.12
N ASP A 118 9.90 14.49 4.35
CA ASP A 118 9.98 15.93 4.64
C ASP A 118 8.60 16.57 4.85
N GLY A 119 7.58 16.11 4.11
CA GLY A 119 6.20 16.58 4.26
C GLY A 119 5.58 16.22 5.61
N VAL A 120 5.86 15.01 6.13
CA VAL A 120 5.42 14.60 7.47
C VAL A 120 6.14 15.43 8.53
N LEU A 121 7.45 15.65 8.36
CA LEU A 121 8.25 16.45 9.29
C LEU A 121 7.79 17.92 9.32
N CYS A 122 7.48 18.50 8.16
CA CYS A 122 6.90 19.83 8.04
C CYS A 122 5.51 19.91 8.70
N ALA A 123 4.65 18.92 8.48
CA ALA A 123 3.32 18.85 9.10
C ALA A 123 3.40 18.74 10.63
N ASP A 124 4.31 17.91 11.15
CA ASP A 124 4.53 17.75 12.58
C ASP A 124 5.06 19.05 13.21
N PHE A 125 6.00 19.73 12.55
CA PHE A 125 6.53 21.03 12.98
C PHE A 125 5.44 22.11 13.04
N CYS A 126 4.71 22.31 11.94
CA CYS A 126 3.64 23.32 11.89
C CYS A 126 2.57 23.05 12.95
N ARG A 127 2.20 21.77 13.16
CA ARG A 127 1.24 21.40 14.20
C ARG A 127 1.77 21.67 15.61
N ALA A 128 3.05 21.40 15.86
CA ALA A 128 3.67 21.68 17.16
C ALA A 128 3.69 23.18 17.50
N GLU A 129 3.84 24.02 16.48
CA GLU A 129 3.80 25.49 16.59
C GLU A 129 2.35 26.06 16.59
N GLY A 130 1.33 25.21 16.51
CA GLY A 130 -0.08 25.62 16.60
C GLY A 130 -0.72 26.06 15.28
N PHE A 131 -0.09 25.80 14.14
CA PHE A 131 -0.65 26.10 12.82
C PHE A 131 -1.69 25.05 12.37
N ALA A 132 -2.61 25.47 11.51
CA ALA A 132 -3.72 24.63 11.04
C ALA A 132 -3.34 23.73 9.85
N GLY A 133 -2.28 24.08 9.11
CA GLY A 133 -1.83 23.32 7.95
C GLY A 133 -0.35 23.50 7.65
N SER A 134 0.15 22.68 6.72
CA SER A 134 1.52 22.72 6.23
C SER A 134 1.58 22.49 4.73
N GLY A 135 2.56 23.10 4.06
CA GLY A 135 2.80 22.96 2.63
C GLY A 135 4.30 22.90 2.34
N MET A 136 4.64 22.23 1.26
CA MET A 136 5.99 22.20 0.73
C MET A 136 5.95 22.44 -0.78
N PRO A 137 6.94 23.17 -1.34
CA PRO A 137 7.05 23.30 -2.78
C PRO A 137 7.33 21.92 -3.43
N PRO A 138 7.03 21.75 -4.72
CA PRO A 138 7.37 20.54 -5.47
C PRO A 138 8.85 20.21 -5.30
N ARG A 139 9.20 18.91 -5.22
CA ARG A 139 10.59 18.43 -4.97
C ARG A 139 11.66 18.95 -5.94
N HIS A 140 11.26 19.54 -7.07
CA HIS A 140 12.15 20.10 -8.09
C HIS A 140 12.15 21.64 -8.15
N ALA A 141 11.38 22.30 -7.28
CA ALA A 141 11.29 23.76 -7.21
C ALA A 141 12.20 24.30 -6.09
N GLY A 142 13.44 24.65 -6.44
CA GLY A 142 14.32 25.46 -5.59
C GLY A 142 14.68 24.86 -4.21
N ALA A 143 14.88 25.74 -3.22
CA ALA A 143 15.25 25.36 -1.85
C ALA A 143 14.07 24.70 -1.13
N ALA A 144 14.32 23.57 -0.47
CA ALA A 144 13.30 22.87 0.30
C ALA A 144 12.87 23.71 1.51
N THR A 145 11.66 24.28 1.44
CA THR A 145 11.02 25.03 2.53
C THR A 145 9.77 24.33 3.04
N CYS A 146 9.45 24.59 4.30
CA CYS A 146 8.22 24.21 4.96
C CYS A 146 7.39 25.47 5.22
N THR A 147 6.18 25.53 4.68
CA THR A 147 5.24 26.64 4.85
C THR A 147 4.15 26.20 5.81
N CYS A 148 3.89 26.95 6.87
CA CYS A 148 2.77 26.72 7.78
C CYS A 148 1.63 27.69 7.49
N PHE A 149 0.40 27.19 7.56
CA PHE A 149 -0.82 27.95 7.28
C PHE A 149 -1.59 28.27 8.56
N ASP A 150 -2.13 29.49 8.63
CA ASP A 150 -3.08 29.90 9.67
C ASP A 150 -4.43 29.18 9.52
N PRO A 151 -5.36 29.31 10.50
CA PRO A 151 -6.70 28.72 10.41
C PRO A 151 -7.51 29.15 9.19
N GLU A 152 -7.21 30.32 8.63
CA GLU A 152 -7.83 30.87 7.42
C GLU A 152 -7.18 30.34 6.12
N GLY A 153 -6.15 29.50 6.22
CA GLY A 153 -5.45 28.89 5.08
C GLY A 153 -4.44 29.82 4.39
N ARG A 154 -4.00 30.89 5.05
CA ARG A 154 -2.99 31.82 4.54
C ARG A 154 -1.61 31.43 5.04
N GLU A 155 -0.59 31.69 4.22
CA GLU A 155 0.81 31.45 4.59
C GLU A 155 1.20 32.34 5.77
N ALA A 156 1.45 31.74 6.92
CA ALA A 156 1.79 32.45 8.15
C ALA A 156 3.31 32.50 8.36
N VAL A 157 4.01 31.38 8.11
CA VAL A 157 5.47 31.30 8.21
C VAL A 157 6.03 30.32 7.20
N THR A 158 7.19 30.65 6.62
CA THR A 158 7.94 29.77 5.73
C THR A 158 9.35 29.62 6.25
N VAL A 159 9.75 28.40 6.60
CA VAL A 159 11.06 28.09 7.17
C VAL A 159 11.85 27.13 6.26
N PRO A 160 13.19 27.21 6.23
CA PRO A 160 14.00 26.20 5.54
C PRO A 160 13.80 24.81 6.17
N MET A 161 13.79 23.73 5.37
CA MET A 161 13.68 22.37 5.92
C MET A 161 14.84 22.01 6.89
N GLU A 162 15.97 22.69 6.78
CA GLU A 162 17.12 22.53 7.67
C GLU A 162 16.83 22.96 9.12
N THR A 163 15.86 23.86 9.34
CA THR A 163 15.44 24.26 10.69
C THR A 163 14.39 23.32 11.27
N VAL A 164 13.62 22.65 10.42
CA VAL A 164 12.61 21.65 10.79
C VAL A 164 13.26 20.33 11.18
N VAL A 165 14.35 19.97 10.50
CA VAL A 165 15.12 18.75 10.75
C VAL A 165 16.58 19.17 10.95
N PRO A 166 17.11 19.23 12.17
CA PRO A 166 18.54 19.46 12.37
C PRO A 166 19.28 18.28 11.75
N ARG A 167 19.80 18.47 10.53
CA ARG A 167 20.65 17.48 9.88
C ARG A 167 21.87 17.30 10.77
N LYS A 168 22.08 16.10 11.29
CA LYS A 168 23.40 15.76 11.87
C LYS A 168 24.44 16.05 10.79
N PRO A 169 25.48 16.85 11.08
CA PRO A 169 26.60 16.96 10.15
C PRO A 169 27.18 15.56 9.94
N LEU A 170 27.38 15.21 8.68
CA LEU A 170 28.08 13.99 8.24
C LEU A 170 29.52 13.99 8.75
#